data_AF-A0A6I7WNK3-F1
#
_entry.id   AF-A0A6I7WNK3-F1
#
_cell.length_a   1.000
_cell.length_b   1.000
_cell.length_c   1.000
_cell.angle_alpha   90.00
_cell.angle_beta   90.00
_cell.angle_gamma   90.00
#
_symmetry.space_group_name_H-M   'P 1'
#
loop_
_entity.id
_entity.type
_entity.pdbx_description
1 polymer ?
#
loop_
_entity_poly.entity_id
_entity_poly.type
_entity_poly.pdbx_seq_one_letter_code
_entity_poly.pdbx_strand_id
1 'polypeptide(L)'
;ADKGSKNDNADLERLVLYFGYKFNDSIILNSEIEFEHSSTSKSGSVSAEMMALNFLIDPLFNVRAGLMLAPMGGVNLIHEPPFYFGNNRPEVERRIIPSTWRNIGGGLFGEITPDVNYTMYAVSGLNAEGFSSSGIRGGRQKGSKALAEDWAFIGRLDYTPSQVHGLVLGASSYVGNSGQGQVDANVLTQLYEAHMEWKYHGFETRVLGS
;
A
#
# COMPACT_ATOMS: atom_id res chain seq x y z
N ALA A 1 32.55 -25.89 -2.62
CA ALA A 1 31.16 -25.45 -2.42
C ALA A 1 30.43 -25.67 -3.74
N ASP A 2 29.31 -26.36 -3.68
CA ASP A 2 28.50 -26.78 -4.83
C ASP A 2 28.08 -25.56 -5.68
N LYS A 3 28.61 -25.48 -6.91
CA LYS A 3 28.22 -24.46 -7.89
C LYS A 3 26.99 -24.97 -8.62
N GLY A 4 25.84 -24.93 -7.93
CA GLY A 4 24.55 -25.04 -8.60
C GLY A 4 24.49 -24.01 -9.74
N SER A 5 23.67 -24.26 -10.76
CA SER A 5 23.54 -23.47 -12.00
C SER A 5 23.00 -22.03 -11.84
N LYS A 6 23.34 -21.34 -10.75
CA LYS A 6 22.93 -19.98 -10.43
C LYS A 6 24.09 -19.04 -10.67
N ASN A 7 23.82 -17.97 -11.41
CA ASN A 7 24.78 -16.90 -11.63
C ASN A 7 24.81 -15.98 -10.41
N ASP A 8 26.01 -15.53 -10.04
CA ASP A 8 26.19 -14.44 -9.09
C ASP A 8 25.89 -13.11 -9.79
N ASN A 9 25.17 -12.20 -9.13
CA ASN A 9 24.89 -10.86 -9.65
C ASN A 9 25.19 -9.78 -8.61
N ALA A 10 25.62 -8.61 -9.09
CA ALA A 10 25.66 -7.38 -8.32
C ALA A 10 24.68 -6.40 -8.96
N ASP A 11 23.70 -5.94 -8.19
CA ASP A 11 22.60 -5.11 -8.68
C ASP A 11 22.26 -4.02 -7.67
N LEU A 12 22.10 -2.78 -8.15
CA LEU A 12 21.51 -1.70 -7.37
C LEU A 12 20.00 -1.78 -7.60
N GLU A 13 19.36 -2.58 -6.74
CA GLU A 13 17.96 -2.98 -6.83
C GLU A 13 17.00 -1.78 -6.87
N ARG A 14 17.14 -0.82 -5.93
CA ARG A 14 16.24 0.32 -5.77
C ARG A 14 16.95 1.59 -5.32
N LEU A 15 16.54 2.72 -5.89
CA LEU A 15 16.75 4.07 -5.36
C LEU A 15 15.37 4.73 -5.24
N VAL A 16 14.99 5.10 -4.02
CA VAL A 16 13.72 5.78 -3.73
C VAL A 16 13.97 7.24 -3.40
N LEU A 17 13.24 8.14 -4.05
CA LEU A 17 13.28 9.57 -3.82
C LEU A 17 11.94 10.07 -3.32
N TYR A 18 11.98 10.71 -2.15
CA TYR A 18 10.84 11.38 -1.56
C TYR A 18 10.85 12.86 -1.88
N PHE A 19 9.74 13.35 -2.43
CA PHE A 19 9.51 14.78 -2.63
C PHE A 19 8.17 15.16 -1.98
N GLY A 20 8.21 16.17 -1.13
CA GLY A 20 7.04 16.74 -0.49
C GLY A 20 7.03 18.25 -0.59
N TYR A 21 5.84 18.84 -0.72
CA TYR A 21 5.68 20.29 -0.78
C TYR A 21 4.45 20.73 -0.01
N LYS A 22 4.65 21.63 0.96
CA LYS A 22 3.57 22.27 1.71
C LYS A 22 3.22 23.58 1.03
N PHE A 23 2.14 23.59 0.24
CA PHE A 23 1.69 24.79 -0.47
C PHE A 23 1.20 25.87 0.50
N ASN A 24 0.53 25.44 1.56
CA ASN A 24 0.10 26.24 2.71
C ASN A 24 -0.24 25.30 3.89
N ASP A 25 -0.81 25.83 4.97
CA ASP A 25 -1.18 25.02 6.15
C ASP A 25 -2.25 23.96 5.89
N SER A 26 -3.02 24.09 4.81
CA SER A 26 -4.12 23.20 4.46
C SER A 26 -3.84 22.30 3.26
N ILE A 27 -2.74 22.46 2.53
CA ILE A 27 -2.48 21.69 1.29
C ILE A 27 -1.04 21.19 1.26
N ILE A 28 -0.89 19.86 1.26
CA ILE A 28 0.40 19.16 1.27
C ILE A 28 0.46 18.14 0.13
N LEU A 29 1.50 18.21 -0.69
CA LEU A 29 1.89 17.15 -1.62
C LEU A 29 2.86 16.19 -0.94
N ASN A 30 2.59 14.88 -1.07
CA ASN A 30 3.52 13.81 -0.76
C ASN A 30 3.74 12.97 -2.02
N SER A 31 4.99 12.63 -2.32
CA SER A 31 5.32 11.80 -3.46
C SER A 31 6.55 10.94 -3.23
N GLU A 32 6.57 9.83 -3.96
CA GLU A 32 7.61 8.83 -3.95
C GLU A 32 7.89 8.39 -5.39
N ILE A 33 9.16 8.49 -5.80
CA ILE A 33 9.64 8.07 -7.11
C ILE A 33 10.66 6.96 -6.88
N GLU A 34 10.43 5.80 -7.49
CA GLU A 34 11.34 4.66 -7.41
C GLU A 34 12.04 4.43 -8.75
N PHE A 35 13.35 4.23 -8.67
CA PHE A 35 14.21 3.75 -9.74
C PHE A 35 14.61 2.31 -9.42
N GLU A 36 14.28 1.37 -10.30
CA GLU A 36 14.65 -0.04 -10.15
C GLU A 36 15.76 -0.44 -11.12
N HIS A 37 16.69 -1.28 -10.66
CA HIS A 37 17.78 -1.89 -11.44
C HIS A 37 18.67 -0.89 -12.22
N SER A 38 18.79 0.34 -11.72
CA SER A 38 19.66 1.41 -12.26
C SER A 38 19.50 1.72 -13.75
N SER A 39 18.35 1.40 -14.34
CA SER A 39 18.10 1.62 -15.77
C SER A 39 16.65 2.00 -16.00
N THR A 40 16.37 2.63 -17.14
CA THR A 40 15.02 2.84 -17.64
C THR A 40 14.66 1.87 -18.77
N SER A 41 15.56 0.91 -19.05
CA SER A 41 15.48 -0.05 -20.14
C SER A 41 15.73 -1.47 -19.65
N LYS A 42 15.46 -2.46 -20.51
CA LYS A 42 15.56 -3.90 -20.20
C LYS A 42 14.66 -4.24 -19.00
N SER A 43 15.27 -4.47 -17.83
CA SER A 43 14.60 -4.83 -16.58
C SER A 43 14.44 -3.65 -15.62
N GLY A 44 15.09 -2.51 -15.88
CA GLY A 44 14.99 -1.35 -15.02
C GLY A 44 13.73 -0.52 -15.28
N SER A 45 13.30 0.24 -14.28
CA SER A 45 12.11 1.07 -14.36
C SER A 45 12.26 2.36 -13.56
N VAL A 46 11.49 3.39 -13.95
CA VAL A 46 11.26 4.59 -13.15
C VAL A 46 9.77 4.75 -13.00
N SER A 47 9.28 4.84 -11.77
CA SER A 47 7.85 4.94 -11.53
C SER A 47 7.52 5.86 -10.37
N ALA A 48 6.41 6.58 -10.51
CA ALA A 48 5.74 7.15 -9.35
C ALA A 48 5.08 6.00 -8.57
N GLU A 49 5.55 5.76 -7.36
CA GLU A 49 4.99 4.80 -6.40
C GLU A 49 3.81 5.45 -5.66
N MET A 50 3.96 6.73 -5.32
CA MET A 50 2.94 7.53 -4.66
C MET A 50 3.03 8.97 -5.14
N MET A 51 1.90 9.62 -5.33
CA MET A 51 1.82 11.06 -5.58
C MET A 51 0.43 11.54 -5.20
N ALA A 52 0.29 12.12 -4.00
CA ALA A 52 -1.01 12.46 -3.43
C ALA A 52 -1.00 13.85 -2.81
N LEU A 53 -2.11 14.56 -3.00
CA LEU A 53 -2.43 15.80 -2.31
C LEU A 53 -3.30 15.51 -1.09
N ASN A 54 -2.91 16.06 0.05
CA ASN A 54 -3.69 16.10 1.26
C ASN A 54 -4.28 17.51 1.43
N PHE A 55 -5.59 17.58 1.60
CA PHE A 55 -6.31 18.78 2.01
C PHE A 55 -6.66 18.64 3.48
N LEU A 56 -5.97 19.42 4.32
CA LEU A 56 -6.15 19.43 5.76
C LEU A 56 -7.24 20.43 6.12
N ILE A 57 -8.37 19.93 6.61
CA ILE A 57 -9.59 20.71 6.86
C ILE A 57 -9.89 20.72 8.36
N ASP A 58 -9.97 19.54 8.97
CA ASP A 58 -10.22 19.34 10.40
C ASP A 58 -9.54 18.03 10.87
N PRO A 59 -9.08 17.91 12.12
CA PRO A 59 -8.51 16.65 12.63
C PRO A 59 -9.39 15.43 12.35
N LEU A 60 -10.71 15.57 12.46
CA LEU A 60 -11.67 14.49 12.21
C LEU A 60 -11.91 14.24 10.72
N PHE A 61 -11.66 15.22 9.84
CA PHE A 61 -12.04 15.14 8.43
C PHE A 61 -11.02 15.82 7.53
N ASN A 62 -10.27 15.01 6.77
CA ASN A 62 -9.33 15.46 5.76
C ASN A 62 -9.54 14.70 4.46
N VAL A 63 -9.10 15.27 3.34
CA VAL A 63 -9.24 14.65 2.02
C VAL A 63 -7.85 14.33 1.46
N ARG A 64 -7.69 13.13 0.89
CA ARG A 64 -6.52 12.73 0.11
C ARG A 64 -6.94 12.35 -1.30
N ALA A 65 -6.20 12.78 -2.31
CA ALA A 65 -6.44 12.37 -3.70
C ALA A 65 -5.13 12.27 -4.49
N GLY A 66 -5.08 11.33 -5.44
CA GLY A 66 -3.93 11.11 -6.33
C GLY A 66 -3.62 9.64 -6.51
N LEU A 67 -2.34 9.34 -6.75
CA LEU A 67 -1.80 7.98 -6.72
C LEU A 67 -1.43 7.66 -5.26
N MET A 68 -2.23 6.82 -4.61
CA MET A 68 -2.14 6.54 -3.19
C MET A 68 -1.87 5.06 -2.95
N LEU A 69 -1.15 4.76 -1.88
CA LEU A 69 -1.03 3.39 -1.38
C LEU A 69 -2.36 2.92 -0.80
N ALA A 70 -2.73 1.68 -1.10
CA ALA A 70 -3.89 1.02 -0.50
C ALA A 70 -3.63 0.81 1.01
N PRO A 71 -4.46 1.34 1.93
CA PRO A 71 -4.26 1.20 3.37
C PRO A 71 -4.68 -0.20 3.87
N MET A 72 -4.04 -1.24 3.35
CA MET A 72 -4.32 -2.65 3.63
C MET A 72 -3.07 -3.32 4.23
N GLY A 73 -3.23 -4.02 5.35
CA GLY A 73 -2.15 -4.67 6.08
C GLY A 73 -1.26 -3.67 6.83
N GLY A 74 -0.32 -4.18 7.63
CA GLY A 74 0.65 -3.34 8.33
C GLY A 74 1.70 -2.77 7.38
N VAL A 75 2.15 -3.55 6.40
CA VAL A 75 3.35 -3.21 5.60
C VAL A 75 3.06 -2.35 4.37
N ASN A 76 1.87 -2.34 3.77
CA ASN A 76 1.71 -1.63 2.48
C ASN A 76 1.92 -0.11 2.61
N LEU A 77 1.55 0.49 3.75
CA LEU A 77 1.78 1.91 4.03
C LEU A 77 3.24 2.24 4.40
N ILE A 78 4.00 1.24 4.83
CA ILE A 78 5.41 1.35 5.25
C ILE A 78 6.27 0.34 4.47
N HIS A 79 6.04 0.24 3.16
CA HIS A 79 6.52 -0.88 2.36
C HIS A 79 8.00 -0.79 1.99
N GLU A 80 8.75 0.18 2.52
CA GLU A 80 10.18 0.32 2.27
C GLU A 80 11.04 -0.55 3.21
N PRO A 81 12.24 -0.99 2.75
CA PRO A 81 13.14 -1.86 3.51
C PRO A 81 13.50 -1.46 4.95
N PRO A 82 13.63 -0.18 5.36
CA PRO A 82 13.93 0.13 6.76
C PRO A 82 12.81 -0.24 7.74
N PHE A 83 11.59 -0.52 7.23
CA PHE A 83 10.41 -0.76 8.07
C PHE A 83 10.03 -2.23 8.24
N TYR A 84 10.80 -3.16 7.68
CA TYR A 84 10.64 -4.60 7.91
C TYR A 84 11.99 -5.32 8.01
N PHE A 85 12.03 -6.42 8.75
CA PHE A 85 13.25 -7.21 8.89
C PHE A 85 13.45 -8.13 7.66
N GLY A 86 14.59 -7.97 6.98
CA GLY A 86 15.04 -8.82 5.87
C GLY A 86 15.07 -8.12 4.51
N ASN A 87 15.66 -8.78 3.50
CA ASN A 87 15.74 -8.22 2.14
C ASN A 87 14.40 -8.25 1.39
N ASN A 88 13.43 -9.05 1.86
CA ASN A 88 12.13 -9.23 1.22
C ASN A 88 11.00 -9.08 2.24
N ARG A 89 9.88 -8.52 1.79
CA ARG A 89 8.64 -8.40 2.58
C ARG A 89 8.08 -9.80 2.95
N PRO A 90 7.37 -9.96 4.10
CA PRO A 90 6.75 -11.22 4.48
C PRO A 90 5.85 -11.81 3.39
N GLU A 91 5.85 -13.15 3.21
CA GLU A 91 5.11 -13.79 2.10
C GLU A 91 3.60 -13.56 2.17
N VAL A 92 3.02 -13.45 3.37
CA VAL A 92 1.58 -13.14 3.56
C VAL A 92 1.23 -11.78 2.95
N GLU A 93 2.03 -10.75 3.25
CA GLU A 93 1.89 -9.39 2.71
C GLU A 93 2.47 -9.25 1.29
N ARG A 94 2.94 -10.34 0.69
CA ARG A 94 3.31 -10.40 -0.72
C ARG A 94 2.25 -11.09 -1.56
N ARG A 95 1.58 -12.11 -1.01
CA ARG A 95 0.69 -13.00 -1.76
C ARG A 95 -0.79 -12.83 -1.40
N ILE A 96 -1.10 -12.65 -0.12
CA ILE A 96 -2.48 -12.62 0.38
C ILE A 96 -3.00 -11.18 0.42
N ILE A 97 -2.28 -10.27 1.09
CA ILE A 97 -2.53 -8.82 1.01
C ILE A 97 -1.42 -8.22 0.16
N PRO A 98 -1.68 -7.75 -1.07
CA PRO A 98 -0.62 -7.25 -1.92
C PRO A 98 0.07 -6.01 -1.31
N SER A 99 1.38 -6.12 -1.08
CA SER A 99 2.27 -4.96 -0.87
C SER A 99 2.65 -4.27 -2.19
N THR A 100 3.25 -3.08 -2.07
CA THR A 100 3.48 -2.12 -3.17
C THR A 100 2.22 -1.85 -3.98
N TRP A 101 1.08 -1.92 -3.30
CA TRP A 101 -0.23 -1.76 -3.91
C TRP A 101 -0.65 -0.29 -3.83
N ARG A 102 -0.70 0.31 -5.02
CA ARG A 102 -1.12 1.68 -5.24
C ARG A 102 -2.30 1.73 -6.19
N ASN A 103 -3.14 2.75 -6.03
CA ASN A 103 -4.23 3.04 -6.93
C ASN A 103 -4.39 4.55 -7.13
N ILE A 104 -4.98 4.92 -8.26
CA ILE A 104 -5.49 6.27 -8.45
C ILE A 104 -6.85 6.35 -7.76
N GLY A 105 -7.11 7.42 -7.04
CA GLY A 105 -8.41 7.68 -6.45
C GLY A 105 -8.39 8.84 -5.47
N GLY A 106 -9.32 8.80 -4.52
CA GLY A 106 -9.36 9.72 -3.41
C GLY A 106 -10.21 9.23 -2.26
N GLY A 107 -10.17 9.95 -1.15
CA GLY A 107 -11.08 9.71 -0.05
C GLY A 107 -10.68 10.47 1.20
N LEU A 108 -11.13 9.94 2.34
CA LEU A 108 -11.13 10.60 3.62
C LEU A 108 -10.15 9.96 4.58
N PHE A 109 -9.58 10.76 5.47
CA PHE A 109 -8.83 10.28 6.61
C PHE A 109 -8.93 11.27 7.76
N GLY A 110 -8.75 10.79 8.98
CA GLY A 110 -8.82 11.63 10.16
C GLY A 110 -8.67 10.87 11.46
N GLU A 111 -8.72 11.62 12.53
CA GLU A 111 -8.59 11.19 13.91
C GLU A 111 -9.98 11.25 14.57
N ILE A 112 -10.56 10.09 14.90
CA ILE A 112 -11.85 10.02 15.61
C ILE A 112 -11.66 10.41 17.08
N THR A 113 -10.56 9.93 17.65
CA THR A 113 -10.05 10.25 18.98
C THR A 113 -8.53 10.25 18.92
N PRO A 114 -7.81 10.81 19.90
CA PRO A 114 -6.33 10.76 19.94
C PRO A 114 -5.71 9.38 19.75
N ASP A 115 -6.43 8.32 20.12
CA ASP A 115 -5.98 6.95 20.01
C ASP A 115 -6.56 6.21 18.78
N VAL A 116 -7.52 6.78 18.03
CA VAL A 116 -8.24 6.10 16.94
C VAL A 116 -8.19 6.91 15.65
N ASN A 117 -7.56 6.35 14.62
CA ASN A 117 -7.49 6.92 13.28
C ASN A 117 -8.31 6.09 12.28
N TYR A 118 -8.79 6.75 11.22
CA TYR A 118 -9.48 6.07 10.13
C TYR A 118 -8.98 6.53 8.76
N THR A 119 -9.17 5.67 7.77
CA THR A 119 -8.98 6.00 6.36
C THR A 119 -10.04 5.30 5.52
N MET A 120 -10.63 6.01 4.58
CA MET A 120 -11.63 5.49 3.64
C MET A 120 -11.36 6.00 2.24
N TYR A 121 -11.10 5.13 1.26
CA TYR A 121 -10.83 5.52 -0.12
C TYR A 121 -11.83 4.91 -1.09
N ALA A 122 -12.12 5.66 -2.16
CA ALA A 122 -12.64 5.15 -3.42
C ALA A 122 -11.49 5.20 -4.45
N VAL A 123 -11.19 4.05 -5.07
CA VAL A 123 -10.02 3.88 -5.92
C VAL A 123 -10.33 3.09 -7.19
N SER A 124 -9.43 3.18 -8.16
CA SER A 124 -9.49 2.46 -9.44
C SER A 124 -9.49 0.93 -9.32
N GLY A 125 -9.17 0.38 -8.13
CA GLY A 125 -9.27 -1.05 -7.84
C GLY A 125 -8.25 -1.96 -8.57
N LEU A 126 -8.46 -3.26 -8.44
CA LEU A 126 -7.70 -4.32 -9.08
C LEU A 126 -8.28 -4.69 -10.45
N ASN A 127 -7.48 -5.27 -11.33
CA ASN A 127 -7.91 -5.91 -12.59
C ASN A 127 -7.75 -7.43 -12.48
N ALA A 128 -8.86 -8.16 -12.66
CA ALA A 128 -8.93 -9.61 -12.56
C ALA A 128 -8.15 -10.35 -13.66
N GLU A 129 -7.80 -9.72 -14.78
CA GLU A 129 -6.90 -10.33 -15.78
C GLU A 129 -5.52 -10.69 -15.20
N GLY A 130 -5.10 -9.97 -14.16
CA GLY A 130 -3.86 -10.25 -13.43
C GLY A 130 -4.00 -11.32 -12.34
N PHE A 131 -5.19 -11.87 -12.12
CA PHE A 131 -5.41 -12.92 -11.12
C PHE A 131 -4.92 -14.27 -11.65
N SER A 132 -4.34 -15.07 -10.77
CA SER A 132 -3.84 -16.40 -11.12
C SER A 132 -3.93 -17.34 -9.92
N SER A 133 -3.52 -18.60 -10.10
CA SER A 133 -3.35 -19.55 -8.99
C SER A 133 -2.36 -19.07 -7.91
N SER A 134 -1.54 -18.06 -8.21
CA SER A 134 -0.62 -17.43 -7.26
C SER A 134 -1.27 -16.30 -6.43
N GLY A 135 -2.54 -15.97 -6.67
CA GLY A 135 -3.32 -14.96 -5.96
C GLY A 135 -3.62 -13.72 -6.80
N ILE A 136 -3.98 -12.63 -6.10
CA ILE A 136 -4.51 -11.40 -6.72
C ILE A 136 -3.45 -10.33 -6.98
N ARG A 137 -2.20 -10.54 -6.55
CA ARG A 137 -1.12 -9.55 -6.59
C ARG A 137 -0.85 -9.02 -8.01
N GLY A 138 -1.05 -9.85 -9.02
CA GLY A 138 -0.89 -9.48 -10.44
C GLY A 138 -1.94 -8.50 -10.94
N GLY A 139 -3.08 -8.37 -10.25
CA GLY A 139 -4.14 -7.43 -10.61
C GLY A 139 -3.90 -5.98 -10.18
N ARG A 140 -2.78 -5.67 -9.54
CA ARG A 140 -2.43 -4.29 -9.18
C ARG A 140 -2.15 -3.46 -10.43
N GLN A 141 -2.56 -2.20 -10.40
CA GLN A 141 -2.42 -1.28 -11.53
C GLN A 141 -1.39 -0.18 -11.22
N LYS A 142 -0.47 0.11 -12.15
CA LYS A 142 0.67 1.04 -11.93
C LYS A 142 0.34 2.53 -12.16
N GLY A 143 -0.94 2.90 -12.25
CA GLY A 143 -1.40 4.29 -12.41
C GLY A 143 -1.37 4.86 -13.84
N SER A 144 -0.35 4.56 -14.66
CA SER A 144 -0.21 5.16 -16.00
C SER A 144 -1.34 4.82 -16.99
N LYS A 145 -1.99 3.68 -16.80
CA LYS A 145 -3.17 3.21 -17.54
C LYS A 145 -4.07 2.38 -16.63
N ALA A 146 -4.28 2.85 -15.39
CA ALA A 146 -5.19 2.16 -14.50
C ALA A 146 -6.63 2.27 -15.03
N LEU A 147 -7.29 1.13 -15.22
CA LEU A 147 -8.71 1.03 -15.48
C LEU A 147 -9.48 1.50 -14.25
N ALA A 148 -10.57 2.22 -14.49
CA ALA A 148 -11.46 2.75 -13.45
C ALA A 148 -12.93 2.65 -13.90
N GLU A 149 -13.25 1.58 -14.63
CA GLU A 149 -14.62 1.26 -15.06
C GLU A 149 -15.47 0.83 -13.85
N ASP A 150 -14.83 0.13 -12.91
CA ASP A 150 -15.41 -0.29 -11.65
C ASP A 150 -14.59 0.26 -10.47
N TRP A 151 -15.20 1.10 -9.64
CA TRP A 151 -14.53 1.62 -8.44
C TRP A 151 -14.51 0.59 -7.31
N ALA A 152 -13.44 0.60 -6.53
CA ALA A 152 -13.30 -0.17 -5.31
C ALA A 152 -13.22 0.74 -4.09
N PHE A 153 -13.65 0.22 -2.96
CA PHE A 153 -13.67 0.93 -1.68
C PHE A 153 -12.74 0.26 -0.70
N ILE A 154 -11.96 1.08 0.00
CA ILE A 154 -11.05 0.64 1.06
C ILE A 154 -11.43 1.35 2.34
N GLY A 155 -11.52 0.62 3.44
CA GLY A 155 -11.67 1.16 4.79
C GLY A 155 -10.56 0.64 5.68
N ARG A 156 -10.07 1.48 6.59
CA ARG A 156 -9.09 1.13 7.63
C ARG A 156 -9.42 1.85 8.92
N LEU A 157 -9.24 1.15 10.04
CA LEU A 157 -9.21 1.71 11.39
C LEU A 157 -7.92 1.29 12.08
N ASP A 158 -7.28 2.22 12.76
CA ASP A 158 -6.12 1.98 13.62
C ASP A 158 -6.42 2.48 15.03
N TYR A 159 -6.13 1.65 16.02
CA TYR A 159 -6.21 1.97 17.44
C TYR A 159 -4.82 1.85 18.07
N THR A 160 -4.33 2.96 18.61
CA THR A 160 -3.02 3.11 19.26
C THR A 160 -3.25 3.64 20.67
N PRO A 161 -3.57 2.76 21.64
CA PRO A 161 -3.90 3.18 23.01
C PRO A 161 -2.73 3.88 23.69
N SER A 162 -2.93 5.14 24.09
CA SER A 162 -1.97 5.92 24.86
C SER A 162 -1.49 5.25 26.16
N GLN A 163 -2.28 4.35 26.75
CA GLN A 163 -1.95 3.64 27.98
C GLN A 163 -1.02 2.43 27.76
N VAL A 164 -0.93 1.92 26.52
CA VAL A 164 -0.09 0.77 26.17
C VAL A 164 0.90 1.21 25.09
N HIS A 165 1.99 1.80 25.54
CA HIS A 165 3.01 2.34 24.64
C HIS A 165 3.51 1.30 23.62
N GLY A 166 3.61 1.72 22.36
CA GLY A 166 4.11 0.91 21.26
C GLY A 166 3.13 -0.12 20.71
N LEU A 167 1.88 -0.17 21.20
CA LEU A 167 0.83 -1.04 20.66
C LEU A 167 0.06 -0.33 19.54
N VAL A 168 -0.10 -1.01 18.41
CA VAL A 168 -0.99 -0.62 17.30
C VAL A 168 -1.87 -1.82 16.98
N LEU A 169 -3.17 -1.62 16.95
CA LEU A 169 -4.16 -2.58 16.45
C LEU A 169 -4.83 -1.98 15.23
N GLY A 170 -4.82 -2.68 14.11
CA GLY A 170 -5.42 -2.19 12.87
C GLY A 170 -6.32 -3.24 12.23
N ALA A 171 -7.29 -2.76 11.47
CA ALA A 171 -8.10 -3.60 10.60
C ALA A 171 -8.45 -2.86 9.32
N SER A 172 -8.43 -3.58 8.20
CA SER A 172 -8.75 -3.01 6.89
C SER A 172 -9.66 -3.92 6.07
N SER A 173 -10.42 -3.31 5.17
CA SER A 173 -11.25 -4.02 4.20
C SER A 173 -11.12 -3.39 2.83
N TYR A 174 -11.11 -4.22 1.78
CA TYR A 174 -11.24 -3.82 0.38
C TYR A 174 -12.47 -4.51 -0.20
N VAL A 175 -13.29 -3.79 -0.94
CA VAL A 175 -14.41 -4.34 -1.72
C VAL A 175 -14.50 -3.64 -3.06
N GLY A 176 -14.55 -4.40 -4.16
CA GLY A 176 -14.75 -3.83 -5.50
C GLY A 176 -14.97 -4.90 -6.55
N ASN A 177 -15.50 -4.50 -7.71
CA ASN A 177 -15.57 -5.37 -8.88
C ASN A 177 -14.25 -5.27 -9.65
N SER A 178 -13.44 -6.33 -9.61
CA SER A 178 -12.16 -6.35 -10.32
C SER A 178 -12.31 -6.71 -11.80
N GLY A 179 -13.54 -6.88 -12.30
CA GLY A 179 -13.80 -7.18 -13.71
C GLY A 179 -13.29 -6.07 -14.65
N GLN A 180 -13.44 -4.79 -14.27
CA GLN A 180 -12.94 -3.62 -15.01
C GLN A 180 -13.33 -3.60 -16.49
N GLY A 181 -14.46 -4.23 -16.83
CA GLY A 181 -14.88 -4.47 -18.22
C GLY A 181 -13.92 -5.31 -19.08
N GLN A 182 -12.89 -5.95 -18.48
CA GLN A 182 -11.92 -6.79 -19.20
C GLN A 182 -12.32 -8.26 -19.22
N VAL A 183 -13.18 -8.66 -18.29
CA VAL A 183 -13.70 -10.02 -18.17
C VAL A 183 -15.23 -9.96 -18.29
N ASP A 184 -15.82 -10.86 -19.06
CA ASP A 184 -17.28 -11.01 -19.21
C ASP A 184 -17.91 -11.67 -17.97
N ALA A 185 -17.64 -11.10 -16.80
CA ALA A 185 -18.16 -11.53 -15.50
C ALA A 185 -18.00 -10.41 -14.46
N ASN A 186 -18.93 -10.35 -13.51
CA ASN A 186 -18.75 -9.54 -12.31
C ASN A 186 -17.80 -10.26 -11.35
N VAL A 187 -16.59 -9.73 -11.18
CA VAL A 187 -15.55 -10.29 -10.31
C VAL A 187 -15.55 -9.56 -8.98
N LEU A 188 -16.56 -9.81 -8.15
CA LEU A 188 -16.61 -9.28 -6.79
C LEU A 188 -15.36 -9.75 -6.01
N THR A 189 -14.52 -8.80 -5.64
CA THR A 189 -13.27 -9.03 -4.92
C THR A 189 -13.38 -8.38 -3.55
N GLN A 190 -13.15 -9.19 -2.51
CA GLN A 190 -13.22 -8.76 -1.12
C GLN A 190 -11.96 -9.21 -0.39
N LEU A 191 -11.36 -8.31 0.38
CA LEU A 191 -10.28 -8.62 1.30
C LEU A 191 -10.60 -8.01 2.65
N TYR A 192 -10.27 -8.74 3.71
CA TYR A 192 -10.37 -8.28 5.08
C TYR A 192 -9.07 -8.65 5.79
N GLU A 193 -8.61 -7.80 6.68
CA GLU A 193 -7.44 -8.10 7.49
C GLU A 193 -7.55 -7.43 8.86
N ALA A 194 -6.91 -8.05 9.83
CA ALA A 194 -6.59 -7.44 11.10
C ALA A 194 -5.11 -7.67 11.41
N HIS A 195 -4.47 -6.66 11.99
CA HIS A 195 -3.07 -6.74 12.40
C HIS A 195 -2.84 -6.12 13.76
N MET A 196 -1.74 -6.53 14.37
CA MET A 196 -1.22 -6.01 15.62
C MET A 196 0.28 -5.81 15.47
N GLU A 197 0.75 -4.66 15.91
CA GLU A 197 2.17 -4.42 16.16
C GLU A 197 2.34 -4.04 17.63
N TRP A 198 3.35 -4.61 18.30
CA TRP A 198 3.71 -4.20 19.64
C TRP A 198 5.21 -4.08 19.81
N LYS A 199 5.65 -2.89 20.25
CA LYS A 199 7.05 -2.56 20.53
C LYS A 199 7.23 -2.27 22.02
N TYR A 200 8.09 -3.04 22.68
CA TYR A 200 8.36 -2.90 24.11
C TYR A 200 9.82 -3.20 24.45
N HIS A 201 10.58 -2.18 24.90
CA HIS A 201 11.98 -2.28 25.33
C HIS A 201 12.90 -3.10 24.40
N GLY A 202 12.82 -2.86 23.09
CA GLY A 202 13.64 -3.54 22.07
C GLY A 202 13.07 -4.87 21.57
N PHE A 203 11.96 -5.34 22.14
CA PHE A 203 11.14 -6.41 21.58
C PHE A 203 10.12 -5.84 20.61
N GLU A 204 9.98 -6.47 19.43
CA GLU A 204 8.98 -6.12 18.42
C GLU A 204 8.24 -7.40 18.01
N THR A 205 6.90 -7.34 18.03
CA THR A 205 6.04 -8.39 17.50
C THR A 205 5.06 -7.79 16.50
N ARG A 206 4.89 -8.49 15.38
CA ARG A 206 3.85 -8.21 14.40
C ARG A 206 3.03 -9.47 14.15
N VAL A 207 1.72 -9.31 14.15
CA VAL A 207 0.76 -10.36 13.81
C VAL A 207 -0.16 -9.81 12.76
N LEU A 208 -0.47 -10.61 11.74
CA LEU A 208 -1.42 -10.27 10.70
C LEU A 208 -2.28 -11.50 10.40
N GLY A 209 -3.59 -11.29 10.34
CA GLY A 209 -4.59 -12.27 9.92
C GLY A 209 -5.44 -11.69 8.80
N SER A 210 -5.77 -12.51 7.81
CA SER A 210 -6.47 -12.13 6.58
C SER A 210 -7.35 -13.27 6.08
#